data_AF-A0A9N8H984-F1
#
_entry.id   AF-A0A9N8H984-F1
#
_cell.length_a   1.000
_cell.length_b   1.000
_cell.length_c   1.000
_cell.angle_alpha   90.00
_cell.angle_beta   90.00
_cell.angle_gamma   90.00
#
_symmetry.space_group_name_H-M   'P 1'
#
loop_
_entity.id
_entity.type
_entity.pdbx_description
1 polymer ?
#
loop_
_entity_poly.entity_id
_entity_poly.type
_entity_poly.pdbx_seq_one_letter_code
_entity_poly.pdbx_strand_id
1 'polypeptide(L)'
;MSSPNEMESLDQHIVEAASRMVEKIVEVVNNQEQEADPLGMTVDAMIRQVAVLLEKQKEFYSWQASTKVDIGYHWTSPDNLKSIRAHGLLTRAELQARKITPKTTHGTVHGDGIYTAFGPISSFEKYGSQCFMVARLQGVSMSVDPYINETQLSSAVNSVLAGYTCVLKSSWQCVPLMTFTRPVEDWDKIHQCHVNHRHSFQPDSFQPDRAADRRTGLDHGYRLRCPRNPLQVRQEPNGHLCQKGQTKSIPRAV
;
A
#
# COMPACT_ATOMS: atom_id res chain seq x y z
N MET A 1 -16.88 -1.66 -14.79
CA MET A 1 -18.07 -1.86 -13.96
C MET A 1 -18.20 -3.34 -13.75
N SER A 2 -18.03 -3.77 -12.51
CA SER A 2 -18.88 -4.81 -11.95
C SER A 2 -20.29 -4.63 -12.50
N SER A 3 -20.89 -5.68 -13.07
CA SER A 3 -22.28 -5.65 -13.51
C SER A 3 -23.14 -4.99 -12.40
N PRO A 4 -24.19 -4.19 -12.71
CA PRO A 4 -25.11 -3.70 -11.68
C PRO A 4 -25.55 -4.78 -10.68
N ASN A 5 -25.55 -6.05 -11.10
CA ASN A 5 -25.86 -7.22 -10.28
C ASN A 5 -24.78 -7.63 -9.26
N GLU A 6 -23.51 -7.22 -9.41
CA GLU A 6 -22.45 -7.57 -8.45
C GLU A 6 -22.57 -6.78 -7.13
N MET A 7 -23.24 -5.61 -7.16
CA MET A 7 -23.45 -4.81 -5.96
C MET A 7 -24.62 -5.33 -5.11
N GLU A 8 -25.58 -6.01 -5.73
CA GLU A 8 -26.73 -6.63 -5.04
C GLU A 8 -26.34 -7.85 -4.18
N SER A 9 -25.10 -8.34 -4.30
CA SER A 9 -24.61 -9.45 -3.46
C SER A 9 -23.71 -9.01 -2.30
N LEU A 10 -23.42 -7.71 -2.15
CA LEU A 10 -22.59 -7.23 -1.05
C LEU A 10 -23.40 -7.28 0.26
N ASP A 11 -22.76 -7.74 1.32
CA ASP A 11 -23.33 -7.70 2.66
C ASP A 11 -23.64 -6.25 3.06
N GLN A 12 -24.91 -5.97 3.38
CA GLN A 12 -25.39 -4.64 3.78
C GLN A 12 -24.52 -4.02 4.90
N HIS A 13 -24.04 -4.84 5.84
CA HIS A 13 -23.17 -4.37 6.92
C HIS A 13 -21.80 -3.88 6.41
N ILE A 14 -21.28 -4.46 5.33
CA ILE A 14 -20.03 -4.01 4.69
C ILE A 14 -20.24 -2.66 4.01
N VAL A 15 -21.36 -2.50 3.30
CA VAL A 15 -21.71 -1.24 2.62
C VAL A 15 -21.86 -0.11 3.64
N GLU A 16 -22.54 -0.35 4.77
CA GLU A 16 -22.65 0.62 5.86
C GLU A 16 -21.30 0.97 6.49
N ALA A 17 -20.42 -0.02 6.70
CA ALA A 17 -19.07 0.23 7.18
C ALA A 17 -18.26 1.08 6.20
N ALA A 18 -18.36 0.80 4.90
CA ALA A 18 -17.73 1.58 3.85
C ALA A 18 -18.24 3.02 3.82
N SER A 19 -19.56 3.24 3.94
CA SER A 19 -20.15 4.59 4.02
C SER A 19 -19.54 5.40 5.16
N ARG A 20 -19.52 4.84 6.38
CA ARG A 20 -18.94 5.51 7.56
C ARG A 20 -17.45 5.84 7.39
N MET A 21 -16.70 5.00 6.70
CA MET A 21 -15.29 5.28 6.40
C MET A 21 -15.15 6.43 5.41
N VAL A 22 -15.94 6.44 4.34
CA VAL A 22 -15.91 7.49 3.31
C VAL A 22 -16.39 8.82 3.87
N GLU A 23 -17.42 8.84 4.72
CA GLU A 23 -17.89 10.05 5.41
C GLU A 23 -16.77 10.72 6.20
N LYS A 24 -15.98 9.94 6.96
CA LYS A 24 -14.81 10.46 7.69
C LYS A 24 -13.71 10.98 6.77
N ILE A 25 -13.48 10.32 5.63
CA ILE A 25 -12.51 10.80 4.63
C ILE A 25 -12.98 12.14 4.06
N VAL A 26 -14.25 12.25 3.67
CA VAL A 26 -14.85 13.48 3.16
C VAL A 26 -14.78 14.60 4.20
N GLU A 27 -15.07 14.31 5.47
CA GLU A 27 -14.94 15.27 6.57
C GLU A 27 -13.49 15.79 6.68
N VAL A 28 -12.50 14.89 6.74
CA VAL A 28 -11.09 15.27 6.83
C VAL A 28 -10.67 16.12 5.63
N VAL A 29 -11.09 15.72 4.43
CA VAL A 29 -10.75 16.41 3.17
C VAL A 29 -11.38 17.79 3.11
N ASN A 30 -12.66 17.94 3.48
CA ASN A 30 -13.36 19.23 3.50
C ASN A 30 -12.80 20.20 4.55
N ASN A 31 -12.17 19.67 5.61
CA ASN A 31 -11.52 20.48 6.63
C ASN A 31 -10.11 20.95 6.22
N GLN A 32 -9.58 20.51 5.06
CA GLN A 32 -8.34 21.05 4.53
C GLN A 32 -8.66 22.23 3.60
N GLU A 33 -7.96 23.35 3.81
CA GLU A 33 -7.97 24.52 2.91
C GLU A 33 -7.23 24.20 1.60
N GLN A 34 -7.70 23.20 0.84
CA GLN A 34 -7.13 22.80 -0.45
C GLN A 34 -7.94 23.37 -1.63
N GLU A 35 -7.28 23.37 -2.80
CA GLU A 35 -7.88 23.74 -4.08
C GLU A 35 -9.06 22.84 -4.48
N ALA A 36 -9.77 23.23 -5.54
CA ALA A 36 -11.02 22.62 -5.99
C ALA A 36 -10.94 21.10 -6.26
N ASP A 37 -11.92 20.36 -5.71
CA ASP A 37 -12.15 18.92 -5.83
C ASP A 37 -10.96 18.04 -5.39
N PRO A 38 -10.65 18.02 -4.07
CA PRO A 38 -9.57 17.22 -3.51
C PRO A 38 -9.86 15.72 -3.48
N LEU A 39 -11.08 15.25 -3.81
CA LEU A 39 -11.41 13.83 -3.73
C LEU A 39 -10.84 13.06 -4.92
N GLY A 40 -10.32 11.87 -4.61
CA GLY A 40 -9.77 10.98 -5.62
C GLY A 40 -10.83 10.38 -6.54
N MET A 41 -12.08 10.30 -6.06
CA MET A 41 -13.23 9.72 -6.74
C MET A 41 -14.52 10.37 -6.24
N THR A 42 -15.63 10.18 -6.95
CA THR A 42 -16.97 10.51 -6.42
C THR A 42 -17.27 9.68 -5.17
N VAL A 43 -18.02 10.23 -4.21
CA VAL A 43 -18.38 9.57 -2.94
C VAL A 43 -18.94 8.16 -3.17
N ASP A 44 -19.94 8.00 -4.04
CA ASP A 44 -20.55 6.68 -4.30
C ASP A 44 -19.56 5.65 -4.86
N ALA A 45 -18.67 6.09 -5.74
CA ALA A 45 -17.63 5.22 -6.29
C ALA A 45 -16.60 4.84 -5.23
N MET A 46 -16.27 5.75 -4.32
CA MET A 46 -15.40 5.49 -3.18
C MET A 46 -16.04 4.47 -2.23
N ILE A 47 -17.33 4.63 -1.89
CA ILE A 47 -18.07 3.69 -1.03
C ILE A 47 -18.04 2.29 -1.64
N ARG A 48 -18.35 2.16 -2.93
CA ARG A 48 -18.28 0.87 -3.63
C ARG A 48 -16.89 0.25 -3.57
N GLN A 49 -15.85 1.04 -3.85
CA GLN A 49 -14.47 0.53 -3.86
C GLN A 49 -14.01 0.14 -2.45
N VAL A 50 -14.37 0.90 -1.43
CA VAL A 50 -14.08 0.57 -0.02
C VAL A 50 -14.82 -0.70 0.40
N ALA A 51 -16.08 -0.89 0.00
CA ALA A 51 -16.83 -2.11 0.30
C ALA A 51 -16.14 -3.35 -0.30
N VAL A 52 -15.74 -3.27 -1.58
CA VAL A 52 -14.95 -4.34 -2.23
C VAL A 52 -13.63 -4.58 -1.49
N LEU A 53 -12.91 -3.51 -1.10
CA LEU A 53 -11.66 -3.64 -0.35
C LEU A 53 -11.88 -4.35 1.00
N LEU A 54 -12.96 -4.05 1.72
CA LEU A 54 -13.30 -4.70 2.99
C LEU A 54 -13.67 -6.18 2.82
N GLU A 55 -14.34 -6.56 1.74
CA GLU A 55 -14.57 -7.97 1.41
C GLU A 55 -13.26 -8.71 1.15
N LYS A 56 -12.38 -8.10 0.35
CA LYS A 56 -11.07 -8.67 0.06
C LYS A 56 -10.19 -8.78 1.30
N GLN A 57 -10.38 -7.89 2.28
CA GLN A 57 -9.75 -8.01 3.58
C GLN A 57 -10.20 -9.29 4.33
N LYS A 58 -11.50 -9.65 4.26
CA LYS A 58 -12.00 -10.94 4.82
C LYS A 58 -11.41 -12.14 4.09
N GLU A 59 -11.31 -12.08 2.75
CA GLU A 59 -10.70 -13.13 1.94
C GLU A 59 -9.22 -13.34 2.30
N PHE A 60 -8.44 -12.27 2.38
CA PHE A 60 -7.03 -12.33 2.79
C PHE A 60 -6.85 -12.87 4.21
N TYR A 61 -7.77 -12.57 5.12
CA TYR A 61 -7.75 -13.16 6.46
C TYR A 61 -7.84 -14.69 6.40
N SER A 62 -8.73 -15.23 5.55
CA SER A 62 -8.90 -16.68 5.37
C SER A 62 -7.64 -17.35 4.80
N TRP A 63 -6.84 -16.62 4.02
CA TRP A 63 -5.57 -17.09 3.45
C TRP A 63 -4.38 -16.94 4.41
N GLN A 64 -4.60 -16.43 5.62
CA GLN A 64 -3.53 -16.04 6.55
C GLN A 64 -2.55 -15.02 5.94
N ALA A 65 -3.04 -14.17 5.03
CA ALA A 65 -2.28 -13.10 4.40
C ALA A 65 -2.43 -11.77 5.17
N SER A 66 -1.66 -10.75 4.79
CA SER A 66 -1.77 -9.43 5.40
C SER A 66 -3.13 -8.80 5.06
N THR A 67 -3.89 -8.47 6.10
CA THR A 67 -5.15 -7.73 6.01
C THR A 67 -4.97 -6.23 6.25
N LYS A 68 -3.73 -5.77 6.49
CA LYS A 68 -3.48 -4.37 6.84
C LYS A 68 -3.74 -3.48 5.63
N VAL A 69 -4.54 -2.45 5.86
CA VAL A 69 -4.69 -1.32 4.94
C VAL A 69 -3.65 -0.27 5.31
N ASP A 70 -2.80 0.11 4.37
CA ASP A 70 -1.84 1.20 4.52
C ASP A 70 -2.06 2.32 3.50
N ILE A 71 -1.24 3.36 3.55
CA ILE A 71 -1.29 4.49 2.63
C ILE A 71 -0.13 4.41 1.64
N GLY A 72 -0.44 4.64 0.37
CA GLY A 72 0.52 4.83 -0.71
C GLY A 72 0.17 6.06 -1.56
N TYR A 73 1.05 6.35 -2.51
CA TYR A 73 0.96 7.53 -3.36
C TYR A 73 1.07 7.14 -4.83
N HIS A 74 0.11 7.54 -5.66
CA HIS A 74 0.09 7.23 -7.09
C HIS A 74 0.19 8.50 -7.92
N TRP A 75 1.28 8.63 -8.69
CA TRP A 75 1.51 9.76 -9.58
C TRP A 75 0.95 9.50 -10.97
N THR A 76 0.31 10.50 -11.56
CA THR A 76 -0.32 10.39 -12.89
C THR A 76 -0.42 11.74 -13.60
N SER A 77 -0.71 11.69 -14.90
CA SER A 77 -1.05 12.87 -15.70
C SER A 77 -2.40 13.45 -15.29
N PRO A 78 -2.57 14.79 -15.25
CA PRO A 78 -3.88 15.44 -15.15
C PRO A 78 -4.93 14.87 -16.12
N ASP A 79 -4.51 14.43 -17.31
CA ASP A 79 -5.40 13.89 -18.35
C ASP A 79 -6.10 12.59 -17.94
N ASN A 80 -5.54 11.85 -16.97
CA ASN A 80 -6.12 10.61 -16.47
C ASN A 80 -7.10 10.84 -15.29
N LEU A 81 -7.15 12.03 -14.70
CA LEU A 81 -7.96 12.31 -13.50
C LEU A 81 -9.44 11.95 -13.70
N LYS A 82 -10.02 12.36 -14.83
CA LYS A 82 -11.42 12.07 -15.15
C LYS A 82 -11.68 10.56 -15.20
N SER A 83 -10.76 9.79 -15.79
CA SER A 83 -10.86 8.33 -15.88
C SER A 83 -10.73 7.69 -14.50
N ILE A 84 -9.77 8.13 -13.69
CA ILE A 84 -9.53 7.58 -12.35
C ILE A 84 -10.70 7.90 -11.42
N ARG A 85 -11.25 9.11 -11.47
CA ARG A 85 -12.43 9.49 -10.67
C ARG A 85 -13.65 8.63 -11.02
N ALA A 86 -13.83 8.29 -12.29
CA ALA A 86 -14.96 7.51 -12.76
C ALA A 86 -14.79 5.99 -12.54
N HIS A 87 -13.56 5.48 -12.58
CA HIS A 87 -13.31 4.04 -12.69
C HIS A 87 -12.36 3.47 -11.63
N GLY A 88 -11.76 4.32 -10.79
CA GLY A 88 -10.68 3.97 -9.88
C GLY A 88 -9.34 3.85 -10.61
N LEU A 89 -8.33 3.40 -9.86
CA LEU A 89 -7.07 2.96 -10.45
C LEU A 89 -7.25 1.55 -11.00
N LEU A 90 -6.84 1.34 -12.24
CA LEU A 90 -6.98 0.08 -12.96
C LEU A 90 -5.62 -0.40 -13.44
N THR A 91 -5.42 -1.71 -13.46
CA THR A 91 -4.27 -2.33 -14.13
C THR A 91 -4.38 -2.18 -15.65
N ARG A 92 -3.31 -2.44 -16.39
CA ARG A 92 -3.33 -2.42 -17.85
C ARG A 92 -4.29 -3.48 -18.39
N ALA A 93 -4.30 -4.68 -17.82
CA ALA A 93 -5.24 -5.73 -18.21
C ALA A 93 -6.70 -5.31 -17.94
N GLU A 94 -6.99 -4.68 -16.81
CA GLU A 94 -8.33 -4.20 -16.48
C GLU A 94 -8.78 -3.06 -17.42
N LEU A 95 -7.88 -2.13 -17.78
CA LEU A 95 -8.13 -1.08 -18.77
C LEU A 95 -8.49 -1.69 -20.13
N GLN A 96 -7.70 -2.66 -20.59
CA GLN A 96 -7.94 -3.36 -21.87
C GLN A 96 -9.27 -4.10 -21.86
N ALA A 97 -9.56 -4.86 -20.80
CA ALA A 97 -10.82 -5.58 -20.65
C ALA A 97 -12.04 -4.64 -20.69
N ARG A 98 -11.89 -3.41 -20.17
CA ARG A 98 -12.94 -2.38 -20.15
C ARG A 98 -12.93 -1.47 -21.39
N LYS A 99 -12.01 -1.68 -22.34
CA LYS A 99 -11.81 -0.82 -23.52
C LYS A 99 -11.61 0.65 -23.15
N ILE A 100 -10.96 0.90 -22.02
CA ILE A 100 -10.60 2.24 -21.55
C ILE A 100 -9.17 2.52 -22.03
N THR A 101 -9.00 3.55 -22.85
CA THR A 101 -7.67 3.97 -23.32
C THR A 101 -7.15 5.09 -22.40
N PRO A 102 -6.09 4.83 -21.59
CA PRO A 102 -5.48 5.89 -20.80
C PRO A 102 -4.81 6.91 -21.72
N LYS A 103 -4.77 8.18 -21.31
CA LYS A 103 -4.15 9.26 -22.09
C LYS A 103 -2.64 9.18 -22.07
N THR A 104 -2.10 8.77 -20.93
CA THR A 104 -0.67 8.47 -20.75
C THR A 104 -0.50 7.06 -20.18
N THR A 105 0.52 6.36 -20.67
CA THR A 105 0.90 5.04 -20.17
C THR A 105 2.35 5.06 -19.70
N HIS A 106 2.62 4.40 -18.57
CA HIS A 106 3.98 4.23 -18.06
C HIS A 106 4.44 2.78 -18.26
N GLY A 107 5.75 2.57 -18.18
CA GLY A 107 6.34 1.24 -18.29
C GLY A 107 5.97 0.33 -17.12
N THR A 108 6.03 -0.98 -17.35
CA THR A 108 5.67 -2.03 -16.38
C THR A 108 6.92 -2.82 -15.97
N VAL A 109 7.86 -2.19 -15.25
CA VAL A 109 9.16 -2.80 -14.89
C VAL A 109 8.98 -4.07 -14.05
N HIS A 110 8.05 -4.02 -13.10
CA HIS A 110 7.67 -5.15 -12.23
C HIS A 110 6.34 -5.79 -12.65
N GLY A 111 6.00 -5.63 -13.93
CA GLY A 111 4.82 -6.23 -14.51
C GLY A 111 3.54 -5.42 -14.51
N ASP A 112 2.45 -6.07 -14.88
CA ASP A 112 1.14 -5.43 -14.83
C ASP A 112 0.70 -5.21 -13.38
N GLY A 113 0.15 -4.04 -13.11
CA GLY A 113 -0.27 -3.63 -11.79
C GLY A 113 -0.37 -2.12 -11.60
N ILE A 114 -0.85 -1.73 -10.43
CA ILE A 114 -1.00 -0.34 -10.01
C ILE A 114 0.22 0.03 -9.17
N TYR A 115 1.06 0.89 -9.74
CA TYR A 115 2.28 1.36 -9.09
C TYR A 115 1.96 2.46 -8.07
N THR A 116 2.36 2.23 -6.83
CA THR A 116 2.26 3.21 -5.76
C THR A 116 3.62 3.39 -5.10
N ALA A 117 3.90 4.57 -4.55
CA ALA A 117 5.07 4.84 -3.73
C ALA A 117 4.71 4.81 -2.24
N PHE A 118 5.69 4.53 -1.37
CA PHE A 118 5.49 4.62 0.09
C PHE A 118 5.45 6.05 0.62
N GLY A 119 5.83 7.02 -0.21
CA GLY A 119 5.77 8.45 0.07
C GLY A 119 5.51 9.23 -1.23
N PRO A 120 5.10 10.49 -1.12
CA PRO A 120 4.87 11.39 -2.25
C PRO A 120 6.21 11.96 -2.78
N ILE A 121 7.12 11.06 -3.15
CA ILE A 121 8.50 11.41 -3.50
C ILE A 121 8.50 12.12 -4.87
N SER A 122 9.15 13.28 -4.96
CA SER A 122 9.26 14.12 -6.17
C SER A 122 9.87 13.41 -7.38
N SER A 123 10.70 12.39 -7.17
CA SER A 123 11.27 11.58 -8.25
C SER A 123 10.23 10.83 -9.10
N PHE A 124 8.98 10.75 -8.63
CA PHE A 124 7.84 10.21 -9.38
C PHE A 124 7.05 11.28 -10.16
N GLU A 125 7.40 12.57 -10.08
CA GLU A 125 6.75 13.64 -10.87
C GLU A 125 6.89 13.45 -12.38
N LYS A 126 7.92 12.72 -12.83
CA LYS A 126 8.08 12.36 -14.25
C LYS A 126 6.91 11.52 -14.80
N TYR A 127 6.10 10.92 -13.93
CA TYR A 127 4.88 10.19 -14.29
C TYR A 127 3.64 11.11 -14.36
N GLY A 128 3.76 12.35 -13.92
CA GLY A 128 2.77 13.41 -14.06
C GLY A 128 2.73 14.31 -12.83
N SER A 129 2.00 15.43 -12.94
CA SER A 129 1.97 16.46 -11.90
C SER A 129 0.90 16.24 -10.83
N GLN A 130 0.10 15.16 -10.94
CA GLN A 130 -0.96 14.82 -9.99
C GLN A 130 -0.55 13.63 -9.16
N CYS A 131 -0.81 13.70 -7.85
CA CYS A 131 -0.56 12.62 -6.92
C CYS A 131 -1.86 12.26 -6.19
N PHE A 132 -2.23 10.99 -6.20
CA PHE A 132 -3.30 10.46 -5.35
C PHE A 132 -2.71 9.92 -4.05
N MET A 133 -3.33 10.23 -2.91
CA MET A 133 -3.22 9.38 -1.71
C MET A 133 -4.14 8.19 -1.88
N VAL A 134 -3.63 6.99 -1.62
CA VAL A 134 -4.30 5.73 -1.94
C VAL A 134 -4.29 4.83 -0.71
N ALA A 135 -5.46 4.37 -0.27
CA ALA A 135 -5.54 3.24 0.66
C ALA A 135 -5.19 1.95 -0.09
N ARG A 136 -4.30 1.11 0.47
CA ARG A 136 -3.84 -0.13 -0.18
C ARG A 136 -4.00 -1.33 0.73
N LEU A 137 -4.49 -2.43 0.17
CA LEU A 137 -4.56 -3.75 0.78
C LEU A 137 -3.56 -4.68 0.07
N GLN A 138 -2.44 -4.97 0.72
CA GLN A 138 -1.30 -5.62 0.06
C GLN A 138 -1.43 -7.14 -0.09
N GLY A 139 -2.06 -7.84 0.87
CA GLY A 139 -2.21 -9.30 0.84
C GLY A 139 -0.88 -10.05 0.98
N VAL A 140 -0.67 -11.03 0.12
CA VAL A 140 0.63 -11.71 0.00
C VAL A 140 1.58 -10.82 -0.78
N SER A 141 2.54 -10.22 -0.07
CA SER A 141 3.56 -9.35 -0.67
C SER A 141 4.87 -10.10 -0.90
N MET A 142 5.55 -9.82 -2.01
CA MET A 142 6.90 -10.29 -2.28
C MET A 142 7.84 -9.09 -2.47
N SER A 143 8.96 -9.07 -1.75
CA SER A 143 10.03 -8.10 -2.03
C SER A 143 10.88 -8.61 -3.18
N VAL A 144 11.14 -7.75 -4.15
CA VAL A 144 12.02 -8.05 -5.29
C VAL A 144 13.12 -7.01 -5.38
N ASP A 145 14.23 -7.40 -5.99
CA ASP A 145 15.24 -6.44 -6.41
C ASP A 145 14.65 -5.55 -7.52
N PRO A 146 14.87 -4.22 -7.48
CA PRO A 146 14.37 -3.29 -8.50
C PRO A 146 14.82 -3.59 -9.93
N TYR A 147 15.82 -4.46 -10.14
CA TYR A 147 16.30 -4.88 -11.45
C TYR A 147 15.78 -6.27 -11.90
N ILE A 148 14.95 -6.94 -11.09
CA ILE A 148 14.37 -8.25 -11.43
C ILE A 148 13.03 -8.09 -12.18
N ASN A 149 12.89 -8.83 -13.29
CA ASN A 149 11.69 -8.89 -14.11
C ASN A 149 10.61 -9.82 -13.53
N GLU A 150 9.34 -9.56 -13.91
CA GLU A 150 8.12 -10.20 -13.38
C GLU A 150 8.03 -11.73 -13.55
N THR A 151 8.79 -12.34 -14.47
CA THR A 151 8.58 -13.73 -14.93
C THR A 151 8.74 -14.82 -13.87
N GLN A 152 9.11 -14.47 -12.64
CA GLN A 152 9.31 -15.39 -11.52
C GLN A 152 8.26 -15.22 -10.40
N LEU A 153 7.29 -14.32 -10.55
CA LEU A 153 6.28 -14.11 -9.52
C LEU A 153 5.24 -15.25 -9.49
N SER A 154 5.02 -15.81 -8.32
CA SER A 154 3.91 -16.74 -8.08
C SER A 154 2.57 -16.03 -8.29
N SER A 155 1.60 -16.73 -8.86
CA SER A 155 0.22 -16.23 -9.00
C SER A 155 -0.47 -15.95 -7.65
N ALA A 156 0.08 -16.48 -6.55
CA ALA A 156 -0.39 -16.18 -5.20
C ALA A 156 0.04 -14.80 -4.69
N VAL A 157 0.98 -14.13 -5.36
CA VAL A 157 1.47 -12.79 -4.97
C VAL A 157 0.45 -11.74 -5.38
N ASN A 158 -0.07 -10.99 -4.40
CA ASN A 158 -1.00 -9.89 -4.63
C ASN A 158 -0.28 -8.54 -4.75
N SER A 159 0.92 -8.41 -4.19
CA SER A 159 1.70 -7.18 -4.31
C SER A 159 3.21 -7.41 -4.36
N VAL A 160 3.90 -6.50 -5.06
CA VAL A 160 5.35 -6.55 -5.24
C VAL A 160 5.97 -5.31 -4.61
N LEU A 161 6.93 -5.48 -3.71
CA LEU A 161 7.67 -4.40 -3.07
C LEU A 161 9.05 -4.27 -3.74
N ALA A 162 9.33 -3.12 -4.35
CA ALA A 162 10.56 -2.87 -5.08
C ALA A 162 11.09 -1.45 -4.77
N GLY A 163 12.12 -1.38 -3.92
CA GLY A 163 12.67 -0.10 -3.45
C GLY A 163 11.60 0.75 -2.77
N TYR A 164 11.30 1.92 -3.35
CA TYR A 164 10.29 2.85 -2.85
C TYR A 164 8.87 2.61 -3.38
N THR A 165 8.68 1.54 -4.16
CA THR A 165 7.41 1.24 -4.83
C THR A 165 6.74 -0.02 -4.30
N CYS A 166 5.42 -0.01 -4.35
CA CYS A 166 4.54 -1.16 -4.15
C CYS A 166 3.62 -1.27 -5.37
N VAL A 167 3.67 -2.41 -6.04
CA VAL A 167 2.84 -2.71 -7.21
C VAL A 167 1.71 -3.64 -6.80
N LEU A 168 0.48 -3.17 -6.90
CA LEU A 168 -0.73 -3.94 -6.60
C LEU A 168 -1.22 -4.64 -7.86
N LYS A 169 -1.57 -5.92 -7.77
CA LYS A 169 -1.93 -6.75 -8.93
C LYS A 169 -3.37 -6.63 -9.39
N SER A 170 -4.23 -5.92 -8.65
CA SER A 170 -5.59 -5.60 -9.09
C SER A 170 -6.14 -4.32 -8.48
N SER A 171 -7.11 -3.70 -9.16
CA SER A 171 -7.82 -2.49 -8.73
C SER A 171 -8.52 -2.62 -7.38
N TRP A 172 -9.03 -3.79 -7.00
CA TRP A 172 -9.70 -3.97 -5.70
C TRP A 172 -8.76 -3.83 -4.50
N GLN A 173 -7.45 -3.86 -4.74
CA GLN A 173 -6.45 -3.66 -3.69
C GLN A 173 -6.27 -2.20 -3.31
N CYS A 174 -6.92 -1.26 -3.99
CA CYS A 174 -6.76 0.14 -3.65
C CYS A 174 -7.99 1.02 -3.86
N VAL A 175 -8.00 2.11 -3.08
CA VAL A 175 -9.00 3.18 -3.15
C VAL A 175 -8.27 4.52 -3.22
N PRO A 176 -8.37 5.28 -4.32
CA PRO A 176 -7.96 6.68 -4.36
C PRO A 176 -8.79 7.50 -3.40
N LEU A 177 -8.14 8.14 -2.43
CA LEU A 177 -8.80 8.90 -1.36
C LEU A 177 -8.86 10.38 -1.70
N MET A 178 -7.71 10.97 -1.98
CA MET A 178 -7.58 12.39 -2.29
C MET A 178 -6.48 12.66 -3.32
N THR A 179 -6.54 13.81 -3.97
CA THR A 179 -5.61 14.28 -5.00
C THR A 179 -4.88 15.53 -4.56
N PHE A 180 -3.61 15.65 -4.95
CA PHE A 180 -2.80 16.85 -4.77
C PHE A 180 -2.11 17.24 -6.07
N THR A 181 -2.10 18.53 -6.35
CA THR A 181 -1.34 19.14 -7.45
C THR A 181 0.07 19.46 -6.94
N ARG A 182 1.09 18.84 -7.56
CA ARG A 182 2.52 18.97 -7.19
C ARG A 182 2.91 18.49 -5.79
N PRO A 183 4.20 18.20 -5.57
CA PRO A 183 4.69 18.04 -4.22
C PRO A 183 4.60 19.39 -3.50
N VAL A 184 3.94 19.42 -2.34
CA VAL A 184 4.07 20.53 -1.41
C VAL A 184 5.58 20.70 -1.15
N GLU A 185 6.15 21.87 -1.43
CA GLU A 185 7.59 22.14 -1.23
C GLU A 185 8.04 21.90 0.24
N ASP A 186 7.08 21.66 1.14
CA ASP A 186 7.19 21.43 2.57
C ASP A 186 6.90 19.96 3.00
N TRP A 187 7.20 18.95 2.17
CA TRP A 187 6.91 17.54 2.51
C TRP A 187 7.54 17.04 3.81
N ASP A 188 8.68 17.59 4.23
CA ASP A 188 9.29 17.27 5.52
C ASP A 188 8.32 17.52 6.69
N LYS A 189 7.41 18.50 6.56
CA LYS A 189 6.37 18.78 7.56
C LYS A 189 5.26 17.72 7.55
N ILE A 190 4.82 17.27 6.39
CA ILE A 190 3.76 16.25 6.27
C ILE A 190 4.30 14.86 6.69
N HIS A 191 5.54 14.54 6.34
CA HIS A 191 6.19 13.30 6.79
C HIS A 191 6.40 13.27 8.31
N GLN A 192 6.72 14.39 8.96
CA GLN A 192 6.79 14.48 10.43
C GLN A 192 5.43 14.19 11.09
N CYS A 193 4.30 14.61 10.50
CA CYS A 193 2.99 14.23 11.00
C CYS A 193 2.73 12.71 10.90
N HIS A 194 3.11 12.06 9.79
CA HIS A 194 2.81 10.63 9.59
C HIS A 194 3.77 9.67 10.29
N VAL A 195 5.07 9.99 10.39
CA VAL A 195 6.07 9.13 11.06
C VAL A 195 5.81 9.08 12.57
N ASN A 196 5.38 10.19 13.18
CA ASN A 196 5.00 10.24 14.59
C ASN A 196 3.75 9.41 14.93
N HIS A 197 2.93 9.04 13.93
CA HIS A 197 1.74 8.19 14.10
C HIS A 197 1.94 6.71 13.71
N ARG A 198 3.11 6.31 13.19
CA ARG A 198 3.40 4.88 12.94
C ARG A 198 3.46 4.03 14.20
N HIS A 199 3.51 4.65 15.38
CA HIS A 199 3.45 3.97 16.67
C HIS A 199 2.04 3.87 17.28
N SER A 200 0.99 4.47 16.68
CA SER A 200 -0.31 4.59 17.36
C SER A 200 -1.56 4.18 16.57
N PHE A 201 -1.47 3.76 15.31
CA PHE A 201 -2.61 3.14 14.62
C PHE A 201 -2.57 1.61 14.70
N GLN A 202 -2.89 1.08 15.89
CA GLN A 202 -3.53 -0.22 15.97
C GLN A 202 -5.04 0.04 15.82
N PRO A 203 -5.72 -0.43 14.76
CA PRO A 203 -7.16 -0.43 14.77
C PRO A 203 -7.59 -1.34 15.92
N ASP A 204 -8.15 -0.74 16.97
CA ASP A 204 -8.81 -1.48 18.04
C ASP A 204 -9.88 -2.37 17.40
N SER A 205 -9.56 -3.66 17.34
CA SER A 205 -10.46 -4.80 17.23
C SER A 205 -11.66 -4.64 16.28
N PHE A 206 -11.46 -4.89 14.99
CA PHE A 206 -12.39 -5.77 14.29
C PHE A 206 -11.92 -7.21 14.59
N GLN A 207 -12.40 -7.77 15.71
CA GLN A 207 -12.31 -9.20 15.94
C GLN A 207 -13.54 -9.83 15.29
N PRO A 208 -13.43 -10.53 14.14
CA PRO A 208 -14.53 -11.36 13.69
C PRO A 208 -14.80 -12.40 14.80
N ASP A 209 -16.09 -12.54 15.15
CA ASP A 209 -16.57 -13.37 16.25
C ASP A 209 -15.80 -14.70 16.36
N ARG A 210 -15.06 -14.88 17.47
CA ARG A 210 -14.46 -16.15 17.86
C ARG A 210 -15.52 -17.08 18.47
N ALA A 211 -16.65 -17.25 17.79
CA ALA A 211 -17.66 -18.22 18.15
C ALA A 211 -17.62 -19.38 17.15
N ALA A 212 -17.37 -20.58 17.68
CA ALA A 212 -17.34 -21.89 17.02
C ALA A 212 -16.06 -22.23 16.22
N ASP A 213 -15.09 -22.89 16.87
CA ASP A 213 -14.91 -24.34 16.69
C ASP A 213 -13.88 -24.87 17.70
N ARG A 214 -14.35 -25.44 18.82
CA ARG A 214 -13.56 -26.29 19.70
C ARG A 214 -13.97 -27.74 19.45
N ARG A 215 -13.71 -28.29 18.27
CA ARG A 215 -13.95 -29.72 18.08
C ARG A 215 -13.20 -30.42 16.93
N THR A 216 -11.94 -30.09 16.66
CA THR A 216 -11.05 -31.05 15.98
C THR A 216 -9.63 -30.97 16.53
N GLY A 217 -9.30 -31.88 17.43
CA GLY A 217 -7.91 -32.15 17.80
C GLY A 217 -7.18 -32.79 16.62
N LEU A 218 -6.55 -31.96 15.78
CA LEU A 218 -5.56 -32.41 14.81
C LEU A 218 -4.30 -31.55 14.99
N ASP A 219 -3.32 -32.19 15.60
CA ASP A 219 -1.96 -31.73 15.80
C ASP A 219 -1.20 -31.86 14.48
N HIS A 220 -1.03 -30.75 13.75
CA HIS A 220 -0.13 -30.66 12.60
C HIS A 220 0.93 -29.59 12.89
N GLY A 221 2.01 -30.05 13.50
CA GLY A 221 3.18 -29.26 13.80
C GLY A 221 3.91 -28.77 12.55
N TYR A 222 3.81 -27.48 12.27
CA TYR A 222 4.85 -26.72 11.59
C TYR A 222 5.20 -25.49 12.45
N ARG A 223 6.23 -25.62 13.28
CA ARG A 223 6.87 -24.49 13.96
C ARG A 223 7.71 -23.71 12.94
N LEU A 224 7.13 -22.66 12.37
CA LEU A 224 7.93 -21.58 11.78
C LEU A 224 8.54 -20.77 12.94
N ARG A 225 9.86 -20.93 13.13
CA ARG A 225 10.62 -20.09 14.06
C ARG A 225 10.72 -18.68 13.47
N CYS A 226 10.19 -17.68 14.17
CA CYS A 226 10.60 -16.30 13.94
C CYS A 226 12.12 -16.19 14.13
N PRO A 227 12.88 -15.54 13.23
CA PRO A 227 14.25 -15.20 13.52
C PRO A 227 14.28 -14.22 14.71
N ARG A 228 14.99 -14.61 15.76
CA ARG A 228 15.28 -13.74 16.90
C ARG A 228 16.13 -12.58 16.41
N ASN A 229 15.66 -11.37 16.69
CA ASN A 229 16.39 -10.11 16.59
C ASN A 229 17.67 -10.19 17.46
N PRO A 230 18.91 -10.09 16.93
CA PRO A 230 20.11 -10.13 17.74
C PRO A 230 20.66 -8.71 17.92
N LEU A 231 19.97 -7.88 18.69
CA LEU A 231 20.57 -6.66 19.26
C LEU A 231 20.04 -6.48 20.68
N GLN A 232 20.52 -7.33 21.59
CA GLN A 232 20.61 -6.97 23.01
C GLN A 232 22.06 -6.58 23.29
N VAL A 233 22.25 -5.28 23.51
CA VAL A 233 23.46 -4.69 24.09
C VAL A 233 23.57 -5.23 25.51
N ARG A 234 24.49 -6.18 25.73
CA ARG A 234 24.99 -6.49 27.08
C ARG A 234 26.01 -5.42 27.44
N GLN A 235 25.68 -4.63 28.47
CA GLN A 235 26.69 -3.97 29.27
C GLN A 235 27.33 -5.02 30.17
N GLU A 236 28.65 -5.16 30.11
CA GLU A 236 29.49 -5.79 31.13
C GLU A 236 30.60 -4.80 31.51
N PRO A 237 31.06 -4.81 32.77
CA PRO A 237 31.88 -3.75 33.34
C PRO A 237 33.39 -4.06 33.26
N ASN A 238 34.17 -2.99 33.33
CA ASN A 238 35.59 -2.95 33.72
C ASN A 238 36.64 -3.64 32.81
N GLY A 239 37.39 -2.78 32.12
CA GLY A 239 38.85 -2.69 32.26
C GLY A 239 39.70 -3.73 31.53
N HIS A 240 40.43 -3.27 30.50
CA HIS A 240 41.90 -3.38 30.43
C HIS A 240 42.43 -2.61 29.22
N LEU A 241 43.43 -1.75 29.46
CA LEU A 241 44.22 -1.09 28.44
C LEU A 241 44.93 -2.13 27.56
N CYS A 242 44.83 -1.97 26.24
CA CYS A 242 45.79 -2.56 25.31
C CYS A 242 46.14 -1.53 24.24
N GLN A 243 47.37 -1.02 24.30
CA GLN A 243 47.96 -0.17 23.28
C GLN A 243 48.22 -0.99 22.00
N LYS A 244 47.74 -0.49 20.85
CA LYS A 244 48.25 -0.83 19.51
C LYS A 244 48.71 0.49 18.90
N GLY A 245 49.93 0.69 18.40
CA GLY A 245 50.80 -0.28 17.74
C GLY A 245 50.89 0.08 16.26
N GLN A 246 51.61 1.18 15.99
CA GLN A 246 52.30 1.62 14.75
C GLN A 246 51.83 1.10 13.38
N THR A 247 51.49 2.07 12.52
CA THR A 247 51.33 1.98 11.07
C THR A 247 52.67 1.73 10.36
N LYS A 248 52.74 0.75 9.45
CA LYS A 248 53.78 0.64 8.42
C LYS A 248 53.20 1.03 7.06
N SER A 249 53.83 2.03 6.45
CA SER A 249 53.66 2.44 5.06
C SER A 249 54.38 1.47 4.11
N ILE A 250 53.80 1.25 2.93
CA ILE A 250 54.39 0.52 1.80
C ILE A 250 54.71 1.55 0.71
N PRO A 251 55.94 1.59 0.14
CA PRO A 251 56.25 2.47 -0.97
C PRO A 251 55.86 1.85 -2.33
N ARG A 252 55.44 2.73 -3.25
CA ARG A 252 55.22 2.46 -4.68
C ARG A 252 56.55 2.18 -5.38
N ALA A 253 56.56 1.16 -6.26
CA ALA A 253 57.59 0.98 -7.26
C ALA A 253 57.20 1.71 -8.57
N VAL A 254 58.24 2.21 -9.24
CA VAL A 254 58.28 2.89 -10.55
C VAL A 254 58.03 1.89 -11.67
#